data_AF-A0A968XTL0-F1
#
_entry.id   AF-A0A968XTL0-F1
#
_cell.length_a   1.000
_cell.length_b   1.000
_cell.length_c   1.000
_cell.angle_alpha   90.00
_cell.angle_beta   90.00
_cell.angle_gamma   90.00
#
_symmetry.space_group_name_H-M   'P 1'
#
loop_
_entity.id
_entity.type
_entity.pdbx_description
1 polymer ?
#
loop_
_entity_poly.entity_id
_entity_poly.type
_entity_poly.pdbx_seq_one_letter_code
_entity_poly.pdbx_strand_id
1 'polypeptide(L)'
;MGQLKQFLHMGQILVKQQSLLDLRQFPLAKLLALVEVLRGESGLPIRDRKHRLKIYRRCFTGTELVAWLQHHRGAIIPEAIRLGELMVENHLMHHVLDEHGFENELLFYRFYADEIF
;
A
#
# COMPACT_ATOMS: atom_id res chain seq x y z
N MET A 1 34.42 -2.22 -19.39
CA MET A 1 33.24 -1.60 -18.73
C MET A 1 32.04 -2.54 -18.50
N GLY A 2 32.05 -3.81 -18.99
CA GLY A 2 30.90 -4.73 -18.83
C GLY A 2 30.74 -5.38 -17.45
N GLN A 3 31.84 -5.82 -16.82
CA GLN A 3 31.79 -6.53 -15.53
C GLN A 3 31.27 -5.64 -14.38
N LEU A 4 31.69 -4.37 -14.30
CA LEU A 4 31.25 -3.46 -13.24
C LEU A 4 29.72 -3.21 -13.25
N LYS A 5 29.11 -3.13 -14.44
CA LYS A 5 27.65 -2.99 -14.60
C LYS A 5 26.90 -4.23 -14.13
N GLN A 6 27.46 -5.42 -14.34
CA GLN A 6 26.87 -6.69 -13.92
C GLN A 6 26.86 -6.83 -12.39
N PHE A 7 27.95 -6.47 -11.71
CA PHE A 7 28.01 -6.48 -10.24
C PHE A 7 27.01 -5.51 -9.60
N LEU A 8 26.88 -4.28 -10.13
CA LEU A 8 25.89 -3.32 -9.66
C LEU A 8 24.45 -3.82 -9.85
N HIS A 9 24.14 -4.44 -10.99
CA HIS A 9 22.83 -5.01 -11.26
C HIS A 9 22.50 -6.18 -10.31
N MET A 10 23.44 -7.11 -10.10
CA MET A 10 23.26 -8.22 -9.16
C MET A 10 23.09 -7.73 -7.71
N GLY A 11 23.84 -6.71 -7.30
CA GLY A 11 23.68 -6.10 -5.98
C GLY A 11 22.27 -5.52 -5.77
N GLN A 12 21.72 -4.83 -6.79
CA GLN A 12 20.35 -4.31 -6.73
C GLN A 12 19.30 -5.43 -6.71
N ILE A 13 19.52 -6.54 -7.43
CA ILE A 13 18.62 -7.70 -7.41
C ILE A 13 18.60 -8.35 -6.03
N LEU A 14 19.78 -8.59 -5.43
CA LEU A 14 19.89 -9.23 -4.12
C LEU A 14 19.24 -8.38 -3.02
N VAL A 15 19.45 -7.06 -3.04
CA VAL A 15 18.80 -6.15 -2.08
C VAL A 15 17.28 -6.16 -2.22
N LYS A 16 16.75 -6.16 -3.46
CA LYS A 16 15.30 -6.25 -3.70
C LYS A 16 14.70 -7.60 -3.30
N GLN A 17 15.43 -8.69 -3.47
CA GLN A 17 14.95 -10.00 -3.05
C GLN A 17 14.89 -10.09 -1.52
N GLN A 18 15.87 -9.50 -0.82
CA GLN A 18 15.87 -9.41 0.63
C GLN A 18 14.69 -8.58 1.14
N SER A 19 14.43 -7.39 0.57
CA SER A 19 13.31 -6.56 1.01
C SER A 19 11.94 -7.25 0.82
N LEU A 20 11.76 -7.97 -0.30
CA LEU A 20 10.56 -8.77 -0.52
C LEU A 20 10.42 -9.95 0.45
N LEU A 21 11.53 -10.58 0.85
CA LEU A 21 11.53 -11.60 1.89
C LEU A 21 11.19 -11.01 3.27
N ASP A 22 11.72 -9.83 3.59
CA ASP A 22 11.42 -9.12 4.84
C ASP A 22 9.93 -8.75 4.93
N LEU A 23 9.29 -8.42 3.80
CA LEU A 23 7.85 -8.16 3.76
C LEU A 23 6.98 -9.41 4.03
N ARG A 24 7.48 -10.62 3.81
CA ARG A 24 6.74 -11.84 4.21
C ARG A 24 6.65 -12.00 5.72
N GLN A 25 7.57 -11.39 6.46
CA GLN A 25 7.62 -11.41 7.92
C GLN A 25 7.40 -10.01 8.49
N PHE A 26 6.70 -9.14 7.76
CA PHE A 26 6.52 -7.76 8.17
C PHE A 26 5.75 -7.71 9.51
N PRO A 27 6.33 -7.14 10.58
CA PRO A 27 5.69 -7.17 11.89
C PRO A 27 4.37 -6.39 11.90
N LEU A 28 3.29 -6.99 12.42
CA LEU A 28 1.98 -6.35 12.52
C LEU A 28 2.05 -4.99 13.24
N ALA A 29 2.87 -4.86 14.29
CA ALA A 29 3.06 -3.60 15.00
C ALA A 29 3.58 -2.46 14.08
N LYS A 30 4.49 -2.78 13.14
CA LYS A 30 4.95 -1.80 12.16
C LYS A 30 3.88 -1.47 11.14
N LEU A 31 3.04 -2.45 10.77
CA LEU A 31 1.94 -2.25 9.84
C LEU A 31 0.86 -1.34 10.43
N LEU A 32 0.51 -1.54 11.70
CA LEU A 32 -0.40 -0.67 12.45
C LEU A 32 0.14 0.75 12.56
N ALA A 33 1.42 0.92 12.92
CA ALA A 33 2.05 2.24 12.96
C ALA A 33 2.04 2.94 11.60
N LEU A 34 2.19 2.18 10.50
CA LEU A 34 2.06 2.74 9.15
C LEU A 34 0.64 3.20 8.86
N VAL A 35 -0.39 2.44 9.25
CA VAL A 35 -1.81 2.84 9.08
C VAL A 35 -2.13 4.14 9.82
N GLU A 36 -1.61 4.33 11.04
CA GLU A 36 -1.78 5.59 11.77
C GLU A 36 -1.19 6.78 11.00
N VAL A 37 -0.02 6.61 10.38
CA VAL A 37 0.58 7.66 9.54
C VAL A 37 -0.23 7.90 8.26
N LEU A 38 -0.70 6.83 7.61
CA LEU A 38 -1.52 6.91 6.40
C LEU A 38 -2.86 7.62 6.64
N ARG A 39 -3.40 7.55 7.87
CA ARG A 39 -4.64 8.23 8.27
C ARG A 39 -4.42 9.64 8.83
N GLY A 40 -3.18 10.03 9.05
CA GLY A 40 -2.80 11.35 9.55
C GLY A 40 -2.92 12.46 8.49
N GLU A 41 -2.68 13.70 8.91
CA GLU A 41 -2.81 14.90 8.07
C GLU A 41 -1.93 14.89 6.81
N SER A 42 -0.73 14.32 6.89
CA SER A 42 0.19 14.13 5.75
C SER A 42 0.06 12.75 5.09
N GLY A 43 -1.01 12.03 5.41
CA GLY A 43 -1.28 10.67 4.94
C GLY A 43 -1.92 10.63 3.56
N LEU A 44 -2.79 9.65 3.36
CA LEU A 44 -3.55 9.47 2.13
C LEU A 44 -4.61 10.56 1.98
N PRO A 45 -5.03 10.89 0.75
CA PRO A 45 -6.15 11.79 0.49
C PRO A 45 -7.49 11.09 0.78
N ILE A 46 -7.74 10.80 2.06
CA ILE A 46 -8.95 10.13 2.54
C ILE A 46 -10.13 11.11 2.47
N ARG A 47 -11.10 10.81 1.61
CA ARG A 47 -12.23 11.71 1.35
C ARG A 47 -13.41 10.97 0.73
N ASP A 48 -14.56 11.63 0.74
CA ASP A 48 -15.74 11.13 0.06
C ASP A 48 -15.56 11.24 -1.46
N ARG A 49 -15.88 10.16 -2.17
CA ARG A 49 -15.87 10.13 -3.64
C ARG A 49 -17.23 9.67 -4.15
N LYS A 50 -17.73 10.36 -5.18
CA LYS A 50 -18.92 9.92 -5.92
C LYS A 50 -18.47 9.09 -7.11
N HIS A 51 -19.04 7.91 -7.28
CA HIS A 51 -18.87 7.11 -8.49
C HIS A 51 -20.22 6.52 -8.90
N ARG A 52 -20.61 6.81 -10.15
CA ARG A 52 -21.98 6.60 -10.65
C ARG A 52 -23.00 7.29 -9.72
N LEU A 53 -23.98 6.55 -9.23
CA LEU A 53 -25.05 7.03 -8.36
C LEU A 53 -24.78 6.79 -6.87
N LYS A 54 -23.59 6.30 -6.49
CA LYS A 54 -23.22 5.99 -5.10
C LYS A 54 -22.14 6.94 -4.59
N ILE A 55 -22.24 7.33 -3.32
CA ILE A 55 -21.18 8.03 -2.59
C ILE A 55 -20.45 7.00 -1.75
N TYR A 56 -19.14 6.89 -1.97
CA TYR A 56 -18.22 6.13 -1.14
C TYR A 56 -17.56 7.13 -0.20
N ARG A 57 -17.95 7.09 1.07
CA ARG A 57 -17.39 7.99 2.08
C ARG A 57 -15.91 7.68 2.30
N ARG A 58 -15.14 8.60 2.89
CA ARG A 58 -13.81 8.39 3.51
C ARG A 58 -12.94 7.29 2.87
N CYS A 59 -12.81 7.30 1.55
CA CYS A 59 -12.05 6.29 0.82
C CYS A 59 -10.74 6.86 0.29
N PHE A 60 -9.95 6.02 -0.37
CA PHE A 60 -8.76 6.35 -1.18
C PHE A 60 -8.62 5.29 -2.28
N THR A 61 -7.76 5.51 -3.27
CA THR A 61 -7.49 4.49 -4.31
C THR A 61 -6.26 3.65 -4.00
N GLY A 62 -6.20 2.43 -4.53
CA GLY A 62 -4.99 1.59 -4.43
C GLY A 62 -3.76 2.29 -5.03
N THR A 63 -3.95 2.98 -6.15
CA THR A 63 -2.94 3.86 -6.78
C THR A 63 -2.46 5.00 -5.88
N GLU A 64 -3.35 5.63 -5.11
CA GLU A 64 -2.98 6.66 -4.14
C GLU A 64 -2.11 6.07 -3.01
N LEU A 65 -2.44 4.87 -2.51
CA LEU A 65 -1.62 4.19 -1.51
C LEU A 65 -0.22 3.86 -2.04
N VAL A 66 -0.14 3.25 -3.23
CA VAL A 66 1.14 2.92 -3.84
C VAL A 66 1.98 4.18 -4.06
N ALA A 67 1.40 5.22 -4.68
CA ALA A 67 2.10 6.48 -4.91
C ALA A 67 2.61 7.11 -3.60
N TRP A 68 1.80 7.09 -2.53
CA TRP A 68 2.21 7.60 -1.23
C TRP A 68 3.41 6.82 -0.66
N LEU A 69 3.38 5.48 -0.74
CA LEU A 69 4.47 4.63 -0.26
C LEU A 69 5.76 4.82 -1.07
N GLN A 70 5.67 4.98 -2.39
CA GLN A 70 6.84 5.27 -3.21
C GLN A 70 7.46 6.61 -2.82
N HIS A 71 6.64 7.65 -2.66
CA HIS A 71 7.13 9.00 -2.38
C HIS A 71 7.69 9.15 -0.96
N HIS A 72 6.97 8.65 0.05
CA HIS A 72 7.29 8.90 1.46
C HIS A 72 8.09 7.80 2.14
N ARG A 73 8.17 6.61 1.53
CA ARG A 73 8.89 5.44 2.09
C ARG A 73 9.91 4.85 1.13
N GLY A 74 10.03 5.37 -0.09
CA GLY A 74 10.98 4.86 -1.09
C GLY A 74 10.68 3.45 -1.57
N ALA A 75 9.46 2.95 -1.33
CA ALA A 75 9.06 1.61 -1.73
C ALA A 75 9.07 1.48 -3.25
N ILE A 76 9.51 0.34 -3.77
CA ILE A 76 9.23 0.00 -5.18
C ILE A 76 7.79 -0.53 -5.31
N ILE A 77 7.22 -0.50 -6.51
CA ILE A 77 5.83 -0.91 -6.75
C ILE A 77 5.51 -2.30 -6.16
N PRO A 78 6.33 -3.37 -6.35
CA PRO A 78 6.03 -4.67 -5.75
C PRO A 78 5.98 -4.65 -4.21
N GLU A 79 6.84 -3.86 -3.56
CA GLU A 79 6.84 -3.73 -2.10
C GLU A 79 5.61 -2.98 -1.60
N ALA A 80 5.23 -1.91 -2.30
CA ALA A 80 4.05 -1.13 -1.98
C ALA A 80 2.77 -1.95 -2.16
N ILE A 81 2.70 -2.76 -3.23
CA ILE A 81 1.61 -3.72 -3.45
C ILE A 81 1.56 -4.72 -2.29
N ARG A 82 2.71 -5.31 -1.91
CA ARG A 82 2.74 -6.28 -0.82
C ARG A 82 2.32 -5.68 0.52
N LEU A 83 2.69 -4.43 0.82
CA LEU A 83 2.21 -3.72 2.00
C LEU A 83 0.68 -3.51 1.96
N GLY A 84 0.14 -3.17 0.79
CA GLY A 84 -1.31 -3.06 0.60
C GLY A 84 -2.03 -4.38 0.82
N GLU A 85 -1.52 -5.49 0.26
CA GLU A 85 -2.04 -6.84 0.48
C GLU A 85 -2.02 -7.20 1.97
N LEU A 86 -0.91 -6.97 2.67
CA LEU A 86 -0.79 -7.23 4.10
C LEU A 86 -1.82 -6.44 4.91
N MET A 87 -2.13 -5.19 4.55
CA MET A 87 -3.16 -4.40 5.24
C MET A 87 -4.57 -4.99 5.03
N VAL A 88 -4.86 -5.52 3.85
CA VAL A 88 -6.13 -6.23 3.57
C VAL A 88 -6.18 -7.55 4.35
N GLU A 89 -5.13 -8.38 4.25
CA GLU A 89 -5.00 -9.66 4.95
C GLU A 89 -5.18 -9.51 6.48
N ASN A 90 -4.69 -8.41 7.06
CA ASN A 90 -4.78 -8.11 8.49
C ASN A 90 -6.01 -7.28 8.88
N HIS A 91 -7.01 -7.14 8.01
CA HIS A 91 -8.27 -6.44 8.29
C HIS A 91 -8.04 -4.99 8.78
N LEU A 92 -7.08 -4.29 8.19
CA LEU A 92 -6.81 -2.88 8.46
C LEU A 92 -7.54 -1.98 7.46
N MET A 93 -7.71 -2.47 6.23
CA MET A 93 -8.51 -1.85 5.18
C MET A 93 -9.16 -2.90 4.30
N HIS A 94 -10.13 -2.48 3.50
CA HIS A 94 -10.84 -3.35 2.56
C HIS A 94 -11.26 -2.56 1.32
N HIS A 95 -11.54 -3.28 0.23
CA HIS A 95 -12.20 -2.69 -0.93
C HIS A 95 -13.63 -2.29 -0.53
N VAL A 96 -14.11 -1.12 -0.94
CA VAL A 96 -15.42 -0.59 -0.47
C VAL A 96 -16.65 -1.38 -0.89
N LEU A 97 -16.50 -2.42 -1.72
CA LEU A 97 -17.54 -3.41 -2.05
C LEU A 97 -17.19 -4.83 -1.59
N ASP A 98 -16.03 -5.03 -0.95
CA ASP A 98 -15.52 -6.34 -0.49
C ASP A 98 -15.33 -7.40 -1.60
N GLU A 99 -15.30 -6.96 -2.86
CA GLU A 99 -15.14 -7.83 -4.04
C GLU A 99 -13.69 -8.10 -4.46
N HIS A 100 -12.72 -7.36 -3.92
CA HIS A 100 -11.32 -7.37 -4.38
C HIS A 100 -10.33 -7.48 -3.23
N GLY A 101 -9.20 -8.12 -3.51
CA GLY A 101 -7.98 -7.96 -2.71
C GLY A 101 -7.35 -6.57 -2.89
N PHE A 102 -6.09 -6.42 -2.52
CA PHE A 102 -5.37 -5.18 -2.82
C PHE A 102 -4.86 -5.16 -4.26
N GLU A 103 -5.14 -4.09 -4.99
CA GLU A 103 -4.68 -3.88 -6.36
C GLU A 103 -4.19 -2.43 -6.55
N ASN A 104 -3.09 -2.25 -7.28
CA ASN A 104 -2.57 -0.92 -7.64
C ASN A 104 -3.38 -0.28 -8.78
N GLU A 105 -4.67 -0.06 -8.54
CA GLU A 105 -5.62 0.45 -9.53
C GLU A 105 -6.45 1.62 -8.97
N LEU A 106 -7.40 2.11 -9.78
CA LEU A 106 -8.39 3.13 -9.39
C LEU A 106 -9.59 2.54 -8.62
N LEU A 107 -9.38 1.42 -7.93
CA LEU A 107 -10.36 0.82 -7.00
C LEU A 107 -10.35 1.57 -5.68
N PHE A 108 -11.52 1.68 -5.04
CA PHE A 108 -11.66 2.39 -3.78
C PHE A 108 -11.49 1.46 -2.59
N TYR A 109 -10.65 1.88 -1.65
CA TYR A 109 -10.40 1.23 -0.38
C TYR A 109 -10.79 2.15 0.78
N ARG A 110 -11.09 1.54 1.93
CA ARG A 110 -11.37 2.23 3.19
C ARG A 110 -10.69 1.50 4.33
N PHE A 111 -10.18 2.24 5.30
CA PHE A 111 -9.76 1.65 6.57
C PHE A 111 -10.98 1.24 7.39
N TYR A 112 -10.91 0.11 8.09
CA TYR A 112 -11.98 -0.31 8.99
C TYR A 112 -12.22 0.68 10.13
N ALA A 113 -11.18 1.40 10.56
CA ALA A 113 -11.29 2.48 11.54
C ALA A 113 -12.12 3.68 11.06
N ASP A 114 -12.47 3.74 9.77
CA ASP A 114 -13.32 4.76 9.16
C ASP A 114 -14.71 4.22 8.74
N GLU A 115 -15.01 2.95 9.03
CA GLU A 115 -16.38 2.43 8.94
C GLU A 115 -17.22 2.99 10.09
N ILE A 116 -18.40 3.52 9.76
CA ILE A 116 -19.36 4.03 10.73
C ILE A 116 -20.44 2.96 10.84
N PHE A 117 -20.51 2.29 11.98
CA PHE A 117 -21.59 1.35 12.31
C PHE A 117 -22.90 2.09 12.60
#